data_AF-A0A381U8D2-F1
#
_entry.id   AF-A0A381U8D2-F1
#
_cell.length_a   1.000
_cell.length_b   1.000
_cell.length_c   1.000
_cell.angle_alpha   90.00
_cell.angle_beta   90.00
_cell.angle_gamma   90.00
#
_symmetry.space_group_name_H-M   'P 1'
#
loop_
_entity.id
_entity.type
_entity.pdbx_description
1 polymer ?
#
loop_
_entity_poly.entity_id
_entity_poly.type
_entity_poly.pdbx_seq_one_letter_code
_entity_poly.pdbx_strand_id
1 'polypeptide(L)'
;VHTNGDIVFSNYGCPEFSGSVTITNEAVENGGGIGGWGACDEGVFEQEIDGETVNILDTISTIIFPPENSAQLVRANADYVFTADDMLFRSGKKDTMIMTEINFTEGGFWAAQWWYNIPPIGGPPNEFDFFWDGISQALNVVLGGLHFGQDNLYDPETGYDEADFFVVSHTDIHGDNVLTDLINTIDTDDILQIRNNDESKTVSFTVQNPPFQTSQGVLVSIVPGSINYSSDIDEGFLDNEPVTLVNTSASTGLAEDVEWNSFQYYHDHVDDGSEYCPVGGRHHFDFDYWNAAGIVGSNCDIFSCPNDIYNSEYVYMQKVFYPYSNPTVIYVKGGQVLVRGIVGGKYTIVTDDYTEYRRHDNMTIVDRVWGNIWLINDILYADSYTNGQVIHPEDGGTENVLGLIAGGSVIIANTRPNGARGQAYGSDIKINAAIMAMYGGFISHYWQNNLTAYHDWNDNLAYGYIADGRGGHRNYYRTENQNGLYNNTNDKRGVVHLWGSIVQQKRGYMLRNFPGPYNVSPGVGYDKNYHYDWNLRFNPPPYYPDQVDINNNIILKMASYGELDNDL
;
A
#
# COMPACT_ATOMS: atom_id res chain seq x y z
N VAL A 1 -23.82 -18.03 -0.20
CA VAL A 1 -23.65 -16.63 0.26
C VAL A 1 -23.84 -16.58 1.77
N HIS A 2 -23.04 -15.80 2.50
CA HIS A 2 -23.21 -15.61 3.93
C HIS A 2 -23.15 -14.12 4.28
N THR A 3 -23.94 -13.67 5.26
CA THR A 3 -23.85 -12.31 5.82
C THR A 3 -24.13 -12.32 7.32
N ASN A 4 -23.32 -11.57 8.08
CA ASN A 4 -23.56 -11.24 9.49
C ASN A 4 -24.59 -10.10 9.66
N GLY A 5 -24.96 -9.42 8.58
CA GLY A 5 -25.98 -8.36 8.56
C GLY A 5 -27.12 -8.68 7.60
N ASP A 6 -27.77 -7.65 7.06
CA ASP A 6 -28.99 -7.84 6.28
C ASP A 6 -28.76 -8.09 4.79
N ILE A 7 -29.62 -8.92 4.20
CA ILE A 7 -29.81 -9.03 2.76
C ILE A 7 -30.88 -8.02 2.34
N VAL A 8 -30.52 -7.16 1.38
CA VAL A 8 -31.45 -6.21 0.74
C VAL A 8 -31.39 -6.41 -0.76
N PHE A 9 -32.57 -6.58 -1.36
CA PHE A 9 -32.74 -6.80 -2.79
C PHE A 9 -33.08 -5.51 -3.54
N SER A 10 -32.81 -5.52 -4.84
CA SER A 10 -33.04 -4.38 -5.73
C SER A 10 -34.51 -4.25 -6.11
N ASN A 11 -34.97 -3.03 -6.39
CA ASN A 11 -36.26 -2.78 -7.07
C ASN A 11 -36.24 -3.10 -8.57
N TYR A 12 -35.08 -3.48 -9.13
CA TYR A 12 -34.86 -3.61 -10.58
C TYR A 12 -34.37 -4.99 -11.00
N GLY A 13 -34.80 -6.05 -10.30
CA GLY A 13 -34.48 -7.43 -10.61
C GLY A 13 -34.07 -8.24 -9.39
N CYS A 14 -34.01 -9.56 -9.55
CA CYS A 14 -33.69 -10.51 -8.49
C CYS A 14 -32.46 -11.35 -8.82
N PRO A 15 -31.60 -11.62 -7.83
CA PRO A 15 -30.49 -12.55 -8.03
C PRO A 15 -31.02 -13.98 -8.13
N GLU A 16 -30.27 -14.82 -8.82
CA GLU A 16 -30.40 -16.26 -8.76
C GLU A 16 -29.28 -16.79 -7.86
N PHE A 17 -29.63 -17.61 -6.87
CA PHE A 17 -28.67 -18.33 -6.05
C PHE A 17 -28.65 -19.78 -6.50
N SER A 18 -27.45 -20.35 -6.67
CA SER A 18 -27.22 -21.75 -7.04
C SER A 18 -26.64 -22.58 -5.88
N GLY A 19 -26.72 -22.09 -4.65
CA GLY A 19 -26.24 -22.78 -3.45
C GLY A 19 -26.66 -22.10 -2.16
N SER A 20 -26.18 -22.59 -1.02
CA SER A 20 -26.67 -22.17 0.31
C SER A 20 -26.54 -20.66 0.56
N VAL A 21 -27.56 -20.09 1.17
CA VAL A 21 -27.59 -18.72 1.68
C VAL A 21 -27.77 -18.76 3.18
N THR A 22 -26.95 -18.04 3.93
CA THR A 22 -27.04 -18.01 5.39
C THR A 22 -27.05 -16.58 5.91
N ILE A 23 -27.94 -16.29 6.84
CA ILE A 23 -27.97 -15.08 7.66
C ILE A 23 -27.72 -15.46 9.12
N THR A 24 -27.44 -14.50 9.99
CA THR A 24 -27.16 -14.83 11.40
C THR A 24 -28.42 -14.81 12.26
N ASN A 25 -28.47 -15.69 13.26
CA ASN A 25 -29.51 -15.68 14.30
C ASN A 25 -29.63 -14.29 14.93
N GLU A 26 -28.47 -13.68 15.24
CA GLU A 26 -28.40 -12.36 15.85
C GLU A 26 -28.93 -11.24 14.92
N ALA A 27 -28.69 -11.32 13.60
CA ALA A 27 -29.26 -10.34 12.66
C ALA A 27 -30.79 -10.45 12.61
N VAL A 28 -31.33 -11.67 12.57
CA VAL A 28 -32.78 -11.91 12.57
C VAL A 28 -33.42 -11.46 13.88
N GLU A 29 -32.83 -11.80 15.02
CA GLU A 29 -33.33 -11.42 16.36
C GLU A 29 -33.36 -9.90 16.57
N ASN A 30 -32.42 -9.16 15.98
CA ASN A 30 -32.38 -7.70 16.02
C ASN A 30 -33.37 -7.02 15.05
N GLY A 31 -34.29 -7.78 14.45
CA GLY A 31 -35.30 -7.28 13.50
C GLY A 31 -34.77 -7.06 12.08
N GLY A 32 -33.59 -7.61 11.78
CA GLY A 32 -32.97 -7.62 10.46
C GLY A 32 -33.17 -8.95 9.71
N GLY A 33 -32.12 -9.44 9.06
CA GLY A 33 -32.13 -10.64 8.22
C GLY A 33 -32.42 -10.29 6.76
N ILE A 34 -33.70 -10.22 6.38
CA ILE A 34 -34.11 -9.69 5.07
C ILE A 34 -34.59 -8.25 5.24
N GLY A 35 -33.68 -7.30 5.10
CA GLY A 35 -33.94 -5.87 5.32
C GLY A 35 -34.81 -5.21 4.24
N GLY A 36 -35.00 -5.87 3.08
CA GLY A 36 -35.91 -5.40 2.04
C GLY A 36 -35.96 -6.31 0.83
N TRP A 37 -37.18 -6.62 0.39
CA TRP A 37 -37.44 -7.51 -0.74
C TRP A 37 -37.31 -6.84 -2.11
N GLY A 38 -37.45 -5.51 -2.19
CA GLY A 38 -37.41 -4.81 -3.47
C GLY A 38 -38.41 -5.40 -4.48
N ALA A 39 -37.91 -5.86 -5.63
CA ALA A 39 -38.70 -6.55 -6.66
C ALA A 39 -38.77 -8.08 -6.50
N CYS A 40 -38.24 -8.62 -5.40
CA CYS A 40 -38.13 -10.05 -5.14
C CYS A 40 -39.17 -10.53 -4.14
N ASP A 41 -39.33 -11.85 -4.07
CA ASP A 41 -40.11 -12.56 -3.07
C ASP A 41 -39.31 -13.75 -2.52
N GLU A 42 -39.92 -14.53 -1.62
CA GLU A 42 -39.28 -15.67 -0.96
C GLU A 42 -38.78 -16.74 -1.95
N GLY A 43 -39.34 -16.80 -3.16
CA GLY A 43 -38.95 -17.74 -4.20
C GLY A 43 -37.50 -17.62 -4.65
N VAL A 44 -36.81 -16.50 -4.36
CA VAL A 44 -35.37 -16.36 -4.61
C VAL A 44 -34.52 -17.35 -3.79
N PHE A 45 -35.08 -17.91 -2.72
CA PHE A 45 -34.44 -18.92 -1.88
C PHE A 45 -35.01 -20.32 -2.10
N GLU A 46 -35.83 -20.52 -3.12
CA GLU A 46 -36.38 -21.84 -3.47
C GLU A 46 -35.57 -22.44 -4.62
N GLN A 47 -35.14 -23.70 -4.48
CA GLN A 47 -34.48 -24.47 -5.52
C GLN A 47 -35.15 -25.82 -5.71
N GLU A 48 -35.24 -26.27 -6.96
CA GLU A 48 -35.63 -27.64 -7.27
C GLU A 48 -34.39 -28.54 -7.21
N ILE A 49 -34.33 -29.39 -6.19
CA ILE A 49 -33.28 -30.40 -6.03
C ILE A 49 -33.97 -31.77 -5.99
N ASP A 50 -33.59 -32.65 -6.91
CA ASP A 50 -34.15 -34.00 -7.04
C ASP A 50 -35.70 -34.09 -7.13
N GLY A 51 -36.32 -33.04 -7.69
CA GLY A 51 -37.77 -32.95 -7.86
C GLY A 51 -38.54 -32.50 -6.62
N GLU A 52 -37.84 -31.99 -5.60
CA GLU A 52 -38.42 -31.31 -4.45
C GLU A 52 -37.96 -29.85 -4.39
N THR A 53 -38.89 -28.95 -4.08
CA THR A 53 -38.59 -27.54 -3.78
C THR A 53 -37.98 -27.45 -2.37
N VAL A 54 -36.71 -27.08 -2.29
CA VAL A 54 -35.98 -26.87 -1.02
C VAL A 54 -35.71 -25.39 -0.81
N ASN A 55 -35.81 -24.94 0.45
CA ASN A 55 -35.39 -23.61 0.84
C ASN A 55 -33.89 -23.61 1.14
N ILE A 56 -33.13 -22.76 0.46
CA ILE A 56 -31.67 -22.65 0.59
C ILE A 56 -31.23 -21.55 1.57
N LEU A 57 -32.16 -20.81 2.17
CA LEU A 57 -31.90 -19.84 3.23
C LEU A 57 -31.90 -20.53 4.60
N ASP A 58 -30.81 -20.36 5.33
CA ASP A 58 -30.64 -20.88 6.69
C ASP A 58 -30.12 -19.79 7.64
N THR A 59 -30.25 -20.04 8.94
CA THR A 59 -29.79 -19.16 10.03
C THR A 59 -28.69 -19.82 10.83
N ILE A 60 -27.52 -19.18 10.93
CA ILE A 60 -26.38 -19.68 11.71
C ILE A 60 -25.93 -18.67 12.77
N SER A 61 -25.02 -19.05 13.67
CA SER A 61 -24.41 -18.07 14.58
C SER A 61 -23.50 -17.09 13.83
N THR A 62 -23.37 -15.89 14.39
CA THR A 62 -22.45 -14.87 13.88
C THR A 62 -21.02 -15.41 13.73
N ILE A 63 -20.44 -15.17 12.55
CA ILE A 63 -19.04 -15.51 12.25
C ILE A 63 -18.16 -14.37 12.74
N ILE A 64 -17.11 -14.64 13.51
CA ILE A 64 -16.14 -13.61 13.87
C ILE A 64 -15.34 -13.23 12.62
N PHE A 65 -15.31 -11.93 12.32
CA PHE A 65 -14.51 -11.38 11.23
C PHE A 65 -13.96 -9.99 11.62
N PRO A 66 -12.70 -9.65 11.29
CA PRO A 66 -11.69 -10.51 10.66
C PRO A 66 -11.16 -11.62 11.57
N PRO A 67 -10.58 -12.71 11.01
CA PRO A 67 -10.03 -13.80 11.81
C PRO A 67 -8.65 -13.40 12.39
N GLU A 68 -8.62 -12.89 13.62
CA GLU A 68 -7.40 -12.36 14.25
C GLU A 68 -6.24 -13.37 14.35
N ASN A 69 -6.47 -14.55 14.94
CA ASN A 69 -5.40 -15.53 15.16
C ASN A 69 -4.89 -16.18 13.86
N SER A 70 -5.78 -16.33 12.88
CA SER A 70 -5.48 -17.05 11.64
C SER A 70 -4.68 -16.20 10.66
N ALA A 71 -4.94 -14.90 10.58
CA ALA A 71 -4.14 -13.99 9.74
C ALA A 71 -2.69 -13.90 10.26
N GLN A 72 -2.51 -13.87 11.58
CA GLN A 72 -1.19 -13.93 12.21
C GLN A 72 -0.50 -15.27 11.92
N LEU A 73 -1.22 -16.39 11.95
CA LEU A 73 -0.68 -17.70 11.57
C LEU A 73 -0.18 -17.71 10.13
N VAL A 74 -0.91 -17.10 9.18
CA VAL A 74 -0.45 -16.99 7.79
C VAL A 74 0.86 -16.23 7.73
N ARG A 75 0.93 -15.03 8.32
CA ARG A 75 2.16 -14.20 8.33
C ARG A 75 3.34 -14.94 8.99
N ALA A 76 3.08 -15.69 10.07
CA ALA A 76 4.11 -16.45 10.79
C ALA A 76 4.65 -17.66 10.01
N ASN A 77 3.92 -18.16 9.01
CA ASN A 77 4.32 -19.27 8.15
C ASN A 77 4.72 -18.77 6.74
N ALA A 78 5.09 -17.50 6.60
CA ALA A 78 5.55 -16.95 5.33
C ALA A 78 6.86 -17.62 4.87
N ASP A 79 6.85 -18.17 3.65
CA ASP A 79 8.07 -18.66 2.99
C ASP A 79 8.91 -17.50 2.45
N TYR A 80 8.24 -16.44 2.00
CA TYR A 80 8.86 -15.21 1.51
C TYR A 80 8.27 -13.99 2.21
N VAL A 81 9.14 -13.14 2.75
CA VAL A 81 8.78 -11.85 3.36
C VAL A 81 9.39 -10.73 2.53
N PHE A 82 8.54 -9.88 1.96
CA PHE A 82 8.92 -8.65 1.28
C PHE A 82 8.70 -7.48 2.23
N THR A 83 9.79 -6.96 2.79
CA THR A 83 9.77 -5.85 3.75
C THR A 83 9.59 -4.53 3.01
N ALA A 84 8.57 -3.77 3.38
CA ALA A 84 8.23 -2.48 2.77
C ALA A 84 8.25 -1.32 3.78
N ASP A 85 8.62 -1.59 5.03
CA ASP A 85 8.79 -0.61 6.11
C ASP A 85 10.26 -0.23 6.40
N ASP A 86 11.22 -0.70 5.59
CA ASP A 86 12.67 -0.44 5.77
C ASP A 86 13.07 1.04 5.63
N MET A 87 12.29 1.82 4.88
CA MET A 87 12.55 3.24 4.61
C MET A 87 11.71 4.18 5.47
N LEU A 88 11.03 3.64 6.48
CA LEU A 88 10.21 4.38 7.41
C LEU A 88 10.95 4.60 8.72
N PHE A 89 10.61 5.69 9.39
CA PHE A 89 11.09 6.03 10.72
C PHE A 89 12.63 6.08 10.84
N ARG A 90 13.34 6.37 9.74
CA ARG A 90 14.81 6.51 9.70
C ARG A 90 15.22 7.81 10.36
N SER A 91 16.22 7.71 11.25
CA SER A 91 16.94 8.87 11.75
C SER A 91 17.49 9.58 10.53
N GLY A 92 17.35 10.88 10.53
CA GLY A 92 18.08 11.61 9.54
C GLY A 92 17.26 12.12 8.34
N LYS A 93 16.12 11.46 8.19
CA LYS A 93 15.70 11.00 6.88
C LYS A 93 14.19 11.01 6.85
N LYS A 94 13.67 11.52 5.75
CA LYS A 94 12.25 11.46 5.48
C LYS A 94 11.78 10.03 5.32
N ASP A 95 10.53 9.79 5.70
CA ASP A 95 9.86 8.52 5.44
C ASP A 95 9.62 8.36 3.94
N THR A 96 9.79 7.12 3.49
CA THR A 96 9.53 6.74 2.10
C THR A 96 8.85 5.39 2.13
N MET A 97 7.67 5.30 1.51
CA MET A 97 6.89 4.06 1.47
C MET A 97 7.46 3.13 0.41
N ILE A 98 7.17 1.82 0.50
CA ILE A 98 7.56 0.83 -0.50
C ILE A 98 6.32 0.04 -0.96
N MET A 99 6.14 -0.10 -2.28
CA MET A 99 5.12 -0.93 -2.93
C MET A 99 5.76 -2.21 -3.43
N THR A 100 5.10 -3.36 -3.26
CA THR A 100 5.53 -4.65 -3.83
C THR A 100 4.66 -5.02 -5.05
N GLU A 101 5.22 -5.60 -6.10
CA GLU A 101 4.45 -6.32 -7.14
C GLU A 101 4.75 -7.82 -7.04
N ILE A 102 3.71 -8.64 -7.15
CA ILE A 102 3.77 -10.08 -7.39
C ILE A 102 3.15 -10.39 -8.76
N ASN A 103 3.95 -10.91 -9.68
CA ASN A 103 3.54 -11.25 -11.04
C ASN A 103 3.72 -12.76 -11.29
N PHE A 104 2.62 -13.50 -11.26
CA PHE A 104 2.59 -14.95 -11.37
C PHE A 104 2.86 -15.45 -12.80
N THR A 105 3.50 -16.62 -12.87
CA THR A 105 3.71 -17.43 -14.07
C THR A 105 3.42 -18.90 -13.75
N GLU A 106 3.27 -19.75 -14.77
CA GLU A 106 2.98 -21.18 -14.57
C GLU A 106 4.04 -21.92 -13.71
N GLY A 107 5.28 -21.41 -13.64
CA GLY A 107 6.36 -22.06 -12.88
C GLY A 107 6.76 -21.37 -11.58
N GLY A 108 6.06 -20.32 -11.13
CA GLY A 108 6.53 -19.46 -10.04
C GLY A 108 5.97 -18.05 -10.10
N PHE A 109 6.58 -17.12 -9.37
CA PHE A 109 6.22 -15.70 -9.45
C PHE A 109 7.45 -14.81 -9.54
N TRP A 110 7.29 -13.64 -10.12
CA TRP A 110 8.24 -12.54 -10.04
C TRP A 110 7.82 -11.59 -8.93
N ALA A 111 8.78 -11.08 -8.16
CA ALA A 111 8.56 -10.00 -7.21
C ALA A 111 9.48 -8.81 -7.48
N ALA A 112 8.98 -7.59 -7.30
CA ALA A 112 9.75 -6.35 -7.37
C ALA A 112 9.20 -5.36 -6.32
N GLN A 113 10.02 -4.40 -5.88
CA GLN A 113 9.57 -3.34 -4.97
C GLN A 113 10.00 -1.97 -5.46
N TRP A 114 9.15 -0.96 -5.25
CA TRP A 114 9.43 0.44 -5.57
C TRP A 114 9.11 1.34 -4.39
N TRP A 115 9.98 2.30 -4.11
CA TRP A 115 9.68 3.35 -3.18
C TRP A 115 8.70 4.36 -3.79
N TYR A 116 7.87 4.96 -2.95
CA TYR A 116 6.95 6.01 -3.34
C TYR A 116 6.65 6.92 -2.15
N ASN A 117 6.17 8.12 -2.45
CA ASN A 117 5.72 9.07 -1.46
C ASN A 117 4.24 9.36 -1.67
N ILE A 118 3.53 9.63 -0.58
CA ILE A 118 2.15 10.07 -0.61
C ILE A 118 2.16 11.58 -0.37
N PRO A 119 1.71 12.40 -1.33
CA PRO A 119 1.50 13.82 -1.11
C PRO A 119 0.59 14.12 0.08
N PRO A 120 0.87 15.18 0.85
CA PRO A 120 1.85 16.23 0.58
C PRO A 120 3.31 15.83 0.85
N ILE A 121 4.17 16.18 -0.09
CA ILE A 121 5.62 15.99 -0.11
C ILE A 121 6.24 17.37 0.10
N GLY A 122 7.01 17.58 1.17
CA GLY A 122 7.65 18.87 1.41
C GLY A 122 9.14 18.90 1.13
N GLY A 123 9.69 20.10 1.25
CA GLY A 123 11.09 20.43 0.99
C GLY A 123 12.01 19.66 1.93
N PRO A 124 13.19 19.22 1.49
CA PRO A 124 14.09 18.38 2.28
C PRO A 124 14.50 19.02 3.64
N PRO A 125 14.57 18.28 4.79
CA PRO A 125 15.65 18.48 5.76
C PRO A 125 16.59 17.28 5.86
N ASN A 126 17.85 17.59 6.16
CA ASN A 126 19.02 16.76 5.88
C ASN A 126 19.74 16.37 7.16
N GLU A 127 20.01 15.10 7.35
CA GLU A 127 20.70 14.57 8.53
C GLU A 127 21.47 13.26 8.18
N PHE A 128 22.51 12.94 8.95
CA PHE A 128 23.55 11.98 8.59
C PHE A 128 24.25 11.37 9.80
N ASP A 129 24.77 10.14 9.81
CA ASP A 129 25.18 9.48 11.06
C ASP A 129 26.68 9.18 11.12
N PHE A 130 27.58 9.76 11.93
CA PHE A 130 29.08 9.59 11.98
C PHE A 130 29.66 8.91 13.23
N PHE A 131 30.97 8.95 13.47
CA PHE A 131 31.69 8.76 14.72
C PHE A 131 32.44 10.07 15.05
N TRP A 132 32.84 10.33 16.29
CA TRP A 132 33.60 11.49 16.71
C TRP A 132 35.10 11.15 16.73
N ASP A 133 35.93 12.02 16.18
CA ASP A 133 37.38 11.84 16.14
C ASP A 133 38.04 12.62 17.28
N GLY A 134 38.39 11.95 18.36
CA GLY A 134 38.96 12.58 19.56
C GLY A 134 40.49 12.66 19.53
N ILE A 135 41.13 12.10 18.50
CA ILE A 135 42.59 11.93 18.44
C ILE A 135 43.22 12.82 17.36
N SER A 136 42.56 13.05 16.22
CA SER A 136 43.11 13.90 15.17
C SER A 136 43.03 15.39 15.52
N GLN A 137 43.94 16.19 14.95
CA GLN A 137 44.06 17.63 15.22
C GLN A 137 44.24 18.41 13.91
N ALA A 138 43.98 19.71 13.96
CA ALA A 138 43.98 20.62 12.81
C ALA A 138 43.03 20.15 11.70
N LEU A 139 43.52 19.99 10.46
CA LEU A 139 42.69 19.65 9.30
C LEU A 139 42.57 18.13 9.03
N ASN A 140 43.13 17.28 9.90
CA ASN A 140 43.11 15.82 9.74
C ASN A 140 41.90 15.23 10.44
N VAL A 141 41.17 14.29 9.82
CA VAL A 141 40.07 13.55 10.45
C VAL A 141 40.06 12.09 10.00
N VAL A 142 39.70 11.18 10.90
CA VAL A 142 39.59 9.74 10.67
C VAL A 142 38.33 9.41 9.88
N LEU A 143 38.35 8.25 9.26
CA LEU A 143 37.19 7.76 8.53
C LEU A 143 36.02 7.53 9.48
N GLY A 144 34.81 7.85 9.05
CA GLY A 144 33.66 7.75 9.92
C GLY A 144 33.54 8.96 10.86
N GLY A 145 34.61 9.74 11.05
CA GLY A 145 34.80 10.73 12.11
C GLY A 145 34.08 12.08 11.94
N LEU A 146 34.19 12.95 12.93
CA LEU A 146 34.02 14.41 12.83
C LEU A 146 34.54 15.03 14.13
N HIS A 147 35.02 16.29 14.13
CA HIS A 147 35.59 16.96 15.30
C HIS A 147 35.87 18.47 15.07
N PHE A 148 36.30 19.23 16.08
CA PHE A 148 36.73 20.65 15.91
C PHE A 148 38.24 20.83 15.64
N GLY A 149 38.63 21.96 15.05
CA GLY A 149 40.03 22.39 14.92
C GLY A 149 40.24 23.91 15.11
N GLN A 150 41.48 24.41 15.32
CA GLN A 150 42.77 23.72 15.18
C GLN A 150 43.12 22.80 16.36
N ASP A 151 42.68 23.12 17.59
CA ASP A 151 42.77 22.29 18.80
C ASP A 151 41.39 21.73 19.20
N ASN A 152 41.34 20.43 19.46
CA ASN A 152 40.14 19.69 19.86
C ASN A 152 40.16 19.47 21.40
N LEU A 153 40.26 20.53 22.21
CA LEU A 153 40.45 20.49 23.68
C LEU A 153 39.30 21.14 24.45
N TYR A 154 39.10 20.68 25.69
CA TYR A 154 38.00 21.07 26.56
C TYR A 154 38.53 21.64 27.91
N ASP A 155 37.96 22.74 28.42
CA ASP A 155 38.28 23.36 29.74
C ASP A 155 37.10 23.30 30.76
N PRO A 156 37.37 22.97 32.05
CA PRO A 156 36.33 22.84 33.06
C PRO A 156 35.64 24.14 33.55
N GLU A 157 36.21 25.33 33.36
CA GLU A 157 35.53 26.61 33.60
C GLU A 157 34.83 27.16 32.34
N THR A 158 35.28 26.77 31.11
CA THR A 158 34.83 27.45 29.86
C THR A 158 34.43 26.59 28.63
N GLY A 159 34.79 25.31 28.50
CA GLY A 159 34.29 24.39 27.45
C GLY A 159 35.13 24.29 26.16
N TYR A 160 34.48 24.07 24.98
CA TYR A 160 35.11 24.20 23.64
C TYR A 160 34.92 25.64 23.14
N ASP A 161 35.70 26.59 23.66
CA ASP A 161 35.55 28.02 23.36
C ASP A 161 36.66 28.61 22.47
N GLU A 162 37.69 27.81 22.14
CA GLU A 162 38.87 28.27 21.40
C GLU A 162 38.93 27.81 19.91
N ALA A 163 37.89 27.17 19.35
CA ALA A 163 37.91 26.63 17.97
C ALA A 163 37.33 27.59 16.91
N ASP A 164 37.95 27.61 15.72
CA ASP A 164 37.55 28.49 14.60
C ASP A 164 36.86 27.73 13.46
N PHE A 165 36.97 26.39 13.45
CA PHE A 165 36.37 25.57 12.42
C PHE A 165 36.05 24.16 12.89
N PHE A 166 35.07 23.53 12.24
CA PHE A 166 34.64 22.17 12.49
C PHE A 166 35.00 21.27 11.33
N VAL A 167 35.65 20.14 11.58
CA VAL A 167 36.07 19.17 10.59
C VAL A 167 35.20 17.92 10.65
N VAL A 168 34.25 17.78 9.74
CA VAL A 168 33.49 16.53 9.58
C VAL A 168 34.31 15.57 8.74
N SER A 169 34.43 14.29 9.13
CA SER A 169 34.90 13.31 8.17
C SER A 169 34.04 13.39 6.94
N HIS A 170 34.65 12.94 5.86
CA HIS A 170 33.84 12.68 4.71
C HIS A 170 32.83 11.56 4.96
N THR A 171 33.08 10.65 5.90
CA THR A 171 32.34 9.38 6.02
C THR A 171 31.66 9.25 7.36
N ASP A 172 30.46 8.71 7.37
CA ASP A 172 29.56 8.46 8.48
C ASP A 172 29.76 7.03 9.07
N ILE A 173 28.97 6.64 10.03
CA ILE A 173 29.09 5.63 11.07
C ILE A 173 28.70 4.24 10.63
N HIS A 174 27.63 4.21 9.85
CA HIS A 174 27.18 3.02 9.17
C HIS A 174 28.15 2.76 8.00
N GLY A 175 29.10 3.69 7.79
CA GLY A 175 30.05 3.75 6.71
C GLY A 175 29.54 4.63 5.58
N ASP A 176 28.43 5.34 5.77
CA ASP A 176 27.74 6.08 4.73
C ASP A 176 28.44 7.43 4.54
N ASN A 177 28.85 7.78 3.34
CA ASN A 177 29.53 9.05 3.14
C ASN A 177 28.52 10.19 3.09
N VAL A 178 28.72 11.23 3.88
CA VAL A 178 27.70 12.29 4.02
C VAL A 178 28.29 13.70 4.06
N LEU A 179 29.61 13.86 3.88
CA LEU A 179 30.36 15.11 3.64
C LEU A 179 29.57 16.21 2.90
N THR A 180 28.86 15.86 1.83
CA THR A 180 28.27 16.84 0.89
C THR A 180 26.90 17.32 1.33
N ASP A 181 26.08 16.43 1.90
CA ASP A 181 24.81 16.85 2.50
C ASP A 181 25.03 17.88 3.61
N LEU A 182 26.25 17.83 4.14
CA LEU A 182 26.76 18.75 5.11
C LEU A 182 27.43 20.00 4.58
N ILE A 183 27.90 20.02 3.34
CA ILE A 183 28.38 21.28 2.75
C ILE A 183 27.20 22.09 2.21
N ASN A 184 26.10 21.45 1.83
CA ASN A 184 25.10 22.09 0.96
C ASN A 184 23.77 22.37 1.61
N THR A 185 23.26 21.45 2.43
CA THR A 185 22.06 21.85 3.17
C THR A 185 22.40 22.90 4.18
N ILE A 186 23.68 22.92 4.55
CA ILE A 186 24.38 23.82 5.41
C ILE A 186 24.91 24.97 4.57
N ASP A 187 24.29 26.12 4.68
CA ASP A 187 24.69 27.37 4.05
C ASP A 187 25.26 28.36 5.07
N THR A 188 25.71 29.52 4.60
CA THR A 188 26.03 30.62 5.52
C THR A 188 24.82 30.98 6.35
N ASP A 189 25.02 31.23 7.64
CA ASP A 189 23.97 31.44 8.64
C ASP A 189 23.14 30.18 8.94
N ASP A 190 23.37 29.06 8.24
CA ASP A 190 22.78 27.80 8.65
C ASP A 190 23.41 27.32 9.94
N ILE A 191 22.57 26.60 10.67
CA ILE A 191 22.92 26.14 12.00
C ILE A 191 23.12 24.65 11.89
N LEU A 192 24.36 24.26 12.12
CA LEU A 192 24.72 22.86 12.11
C LEU A 192 24.75 22.32 13.48
N GLN A 193 24.36 21.07 13.56
CA GLN A 193 24.25 20.37 14.80
C GLN A 193 24.84 18.98 14.64
N ILE A 194 25.77 18.66 15.51
CA ILE A 194 26.34 17.34 15.63
C ILE A 194 25.99 16.82 17.01
N ARG A 195 25.62 15.56 17.06
CA ARG A 195 25.15 14.89 18.26
C ARG A 195 25.60 13.45 18.23
N ASN A 196 25.99 12.87 19.34
CA ASN A 196 26.27 11.43 19.38
C ASN A 196 24.97 10.60 19.20
N ASN A 197 25.07 9.30 18.93
CA ASN A 197 23.87 8.44 18.78
C ASN A 197 22.95 8.48 20.03
N ASP A 198 23.45 8.92 21.21
CA ASP A 198 22.71 9.11 22.47
C ASP A 198 22.44 10.58 22.89
N GLU A 199 22.90 11.54 22.09
CA GLU A 199 22.78 13.00 22.24
C GLU A 199 23.30 13.64 23.56
N SER A 200 23.99 12.92 24.48
CA SER A 200 24.53 13.44 25.77
C SER A 200 25.62 14.51 25.62
N LYS A 201 26.14 14.62 24.39
CA LYS A 201 27.06 15.64 23.98
C LYS A 201 26.55 16.19 22.67
N THR A 202 26.36 17.49 22.64
CA THR A 202 25.85 18.19 21.48
C THR A 202 26.69 19.42 21.26
N VAL A 203 26.92 19.70 20.00
CA VAL A 203 27.55 20.93 19.63
C VAL A 203 26.89 21.48 18.39
N SER A 204 26.62 22.77 18.45
CA SER A 204 26.12 23.50 17.32
C SER A 204 26.93 24.75 17.11
N PHE A 205 26.88 25.21 15.88
CA PHE A 205 27.55 26.42 15.48
C PHE A 205 26.88 26.98 14.25
N THR A 206 26.94 28.30 14.16
CA THR A 206 26.52 29.00 12.96
C THR A 206 27.66 28.94 11.97
N VAL A 207 27.30 28.53 10.77
CA VAL A 207 28.20 28.48 9.64
C VAL A 207 28.50 29.91 9.21
N GLN A 208 29.71 30.36 9.51
CA GLN A 208 30.12 31.73 9.20
C GLN A 208 30.27 31.98 7.72
N ASN A 209 30.82 30.96 7.08
CA ASN A 209 31.00 30.92 5.66
C ASN A 209 30.63 29.50 5.26
N PRO A 210 30.12 29.32 4.02
CA PRO A 210 29.74 28.00 3.56
C PRO A 210 30.89 27.02 3.80
N PRO A 211 30.60 25.76 4.19
CA PRO A 211 31.63 24.83 4.57
C PRO A 211 32.70 24.64 3.47
N PHE A 212 33.97 24.69 3.85
CA PHE A 212 35.15 24.52 3.00
C PHE A 212 35.69 23.10 3.09
N GLN A 213 35.97 22.46 1.99
CA GLN A 213 36.56 21.12 2.00
C GLN A 213 38.08 21.12 2.26
N THR A 214 38.56 20.21 3.09
CA THR A 214 40.00 19.98 3.33
C THR A 214 40.47 18.65 2.69
N SER A 215 41.76 18.30 2.80
CA SER A 215 42.26 17.02 2.27
C SER A 215 41.72 15.78 2.98
N GLN A 216 41.13 15.96 4.17
CA GLN A 216 40.68 14.86 5.01
C GLN A 216 39.26 15.02 5.59
N GLY A 217 38.54 16.13 5.36
CA GLY A 217 37.12 16.30 5.79
C GLY A 217 36.39 17.51 5.17
N VAL A 218 35.20 17.84 5.69
CA VAL A 218 34.54 19.15 5.53
C VAL A 218 35.03 20.00 6.67
N LEU A 219 35.63 21.13 6.37
CA LEU A 219 35.82 22.19 7.33
C LEU A 219 34.69 23.21 7.26
N VAL A 220 33.80 23.21 8.23
CA VAL A 220 32.79 24.25 8.40
C VAL A 220 33.42 25.41 9.18
N SER A 221 33.44 26.61 8.59
CA SER A 221 33.94 27.80 9.30
C SER A 221 32.90 28.29 10.30
N ILE A 222 33.33 28.63 11.51
CA ILE A 222 32.41 28.91 12.61
C ILE A 222 32.42 30.39 12.94
N VAL A 223 31.24 31.00 13.13
CA VAL A 223 31.16 32.42 13.51
C VAL A 223 31.84 32.56 14.88
N PRO A 224 32.77 33.50 15.12
CA PRO A 224 33.50 33.59 16.39
C PRO A 224 32.56 33.80 17.58
N GLY A 225 32.76 33.01 18.64
CA GLY A 225 31.88 33.00 19.82
C GLY A 225 30.49 32.41 19.56
N SER A 226 30.23 31.79 18.40
CA SER A 226 28.97 31.07 18.09
C SER A 226 28.99 29.59 18.43
N ILE A 227 30.17 29.01 18.71
CA ILE A 227 30.22 27.67 19.28
C ILE A 227 29.52 27.72 20.62
N ASN A 228 28.57 26.84 20.77
CA ASN A 228 27.92 26.63 22.04
C ASN A 228 28.01 25.14 22.35
N TYR A 229 28.77 24.83 23.39
CA TYR A 229 28.92 23.48 23.88
C TYR A 229 28.29 23.36 25.25
N SER A 230 27.71 22.21 25.52
CA SER A 230 27.27 21.86 26.86
C SER A 230 27.59 20.41 27.15
N SER A 231 27.86 20.13 28.42
CA SER A 231 28.09 18.79 28.95
C SER A 231 27.60 18.74 30.39
N ASP A 232 27.18 17.56 30.83
CA ASP A 232 26.58 17.35 32.15
C ASP A 232 27.58 16.95 33.24
N ILE A 233 28.80 16.63 32.84
CA ILE A 233 29.83 15.99 33.68
C ILE A 233 31.13 16.79 33.70
N ASP A 234 31.09 18.02 33.19
CA ASP A 234 32.24 18.89 32.97
C ASP A 234 33.35 18.15 32.17
N GLU A 235 32.98 17.49 31.06
CA GLU A 235 33.89 16.77 30.13
C GLU A 235 33.40 16.70 28.63
N GLY A 236 34.27 16.29 27.69
CA GLY A 236 34.11 16.37 26.20
C GLY A 236 33.70 15.09 25.41
N PHE A 237 33.56 15.16 24.07
CA PHE A 237 33.33 14.01 23.17
C PHE A 237 34.52 13.03 23.14
N LEU A 238 34.25 11.71 23.13
CA LEU A 238 35.28 10.65 23.15
C LEU A 238 35.64 10.20 21.73
N ASP A 239 36.85 9.67 21.56
CA ASP A 239 37.30 9.12 20.27
C ASP A 239 36.53 7.85 19.84
N ASN A 240 36.21 7.75 18.54
CA ASN A 240 35.38 6.71 17.90
C ASN A 240 33.93 6.65 18.40
N GLU A 241 33.42 7.73 18.99
CA GLU A 241 32.06 7.79 19.53
C GLU A 241 31.01 8.07 18.42
N PRO A 242 30.04 7.19 18.11
CA PRO A 242 28.92 7.39 17.14
C PRO A 242 28.19 8.75 17.20
N VAL A 243 27.91 9.49 16.10
CA VAL A 243 27.37 10.86 16.03
C VAL A 243 26.61 11.31 14.76
N THR A 244 25.30 11.56 14.81
CA THR A 244 24.55 12.20 13.71
C THR A 244 24.84 13.70 13.53
N LEU A 245 24.90 14.18 12.30
CA LEU A 245 24.98 15.58 11.93
C LEU A 245 23.76 15.97 11.10
N VAL A 246 23.15 17.09 11.50
CA VAL A 246 21.90 17.62 10.97
C VAL A 246 22.09 19.05 10.49
N ASN A 247 21.48 19.32 9.34
CA ASN A 247 21.29 20.68 8.88
C ASN A 247 19.90 21.21 9.22
N THR A 248 19.86 22.13 10.17
CA THR A 248 18.59 22.62 10.75
C THR A 248 17.91 23.75 9.96
N SER A 249 18.51 24.20 8.85
CA SER A 249 18.00 25.32 8.04
C SER A 249 17.49 24.90 6.64
N ALA A 250 17.50 23.61 6.31
CA ALA A 250 17.03 23.10 5.03
C ALA A 250 15.53 23.38 4.78
N SER A 251 15.15 23.63 3.52
CA SER A 251 13.89 24.23 3.05
C SER A 251 12.59 23.80 3.78
N THR A 252 11.69 24.75 4.01
CA THR A 252 10.38 24.55 4.65
C THR A 252 9.23 24.79 3.65
N GLY A 253 8.22 23.92 3.65
CA GLY A 253 7.04 24.02 2.77
C GLY A 253 6.86 22.83 1.82
N LEU A 254 5.81 22.87 0.99
CA LEU A 254 5.57 21.84 -0.02
C LEU A 254 6.63 21.90 -1.13
N ALA A 255 7.02 20.73 -1.64
CA ALA A 255 7.88 20.58 -2.79
C ALA A 255 7.11 21.02 -4.04
N GLU A 256 7.49 22.16 -4.63
CA GLU A 256 6.78 22.77 -5.77
C GLU A 256 6.87 21.93 -7.07
N ASP A 257 7.82 21.00 -7.13
CA ASP A 257 8.15 20.14 -8.27
C ASP A 257 7.38 18.80 -8.29
N VAL A 258 6.69 18.47 -7.20
CA VAL A 258 5.87 17.27 -7.12
C VAL A 258 4.53 17.55 -7.80
N GLU A 259 4.16 16.74 -8.79
CA GLU A 259 2.84 16.84 -9.41
C GLU A 259 1.75 16.37 -8.46
N TRP A 260 0.59 17.03 -8.51
CA TRP A 260 -0.56 16.71 -7.68
C TRP A 260 -0.22 16.78 -6.18
N ASN A 261 0.75 17.61 -5.77
CA ASN A 261 1.28 17.62 -4.40
C ASN A 261 0.32 18.13 -3.32
N SER A 262 -0.96 18.25 -3.66
CA SER A 262 -2.02 18.68 -2.76
C SER A 262 -2.62 17.46 -2.05
N PHE A 263 -2.78 17.61 -0.75
CA PHE A 263 -3.34 16.60 0.15
C PHE A 263 -4.67 16.00 -0.36
N GLN A 264 -5.56 16.82 -0.92
CA GLN A 264 -6.92 16.43 -1.31
C GLN A 264 -7.00 15.40 -2.45
N TYR A 265 -5.95 15.25 -3.25
CA TYR A 265 -5.88 14.26 -4.34
C TYR A 265 -5.53 12.85 -3.86
N TYR A 266 -4.98 12.75 -2.65
CA TYR A 266 -4.45 11.50 -2.11
C TYR A 266 -5.29 11.09 -0.90
N HIS A 267 -5.60 12.02 0.01
CA HIS A 267 -6.24 11.70 1.28
C HIS A 267 -7.76 11.84 1.24
N ASP A 268 -8.46 10.88 1.84
CA ASP A 268 -9.94 10.86 1.95
C ASP A 268 -10.42 11.24 3.36
N HIS A 269 -9.79 12.25 3.93
CA HIS A 269 -10.16 12.89 5.18
C HIS A 269 -9.76 14.37 5.10
N VAL A 270 -10.03 15.13 6.15
CA VAL A 270 -9.59 16.53 6.27
C VAL A 270 -8.17 16.61 6.83
N ASP A 271 -7.42 17.63 6.43
CA ASP A 271 -6.08 17.92 6.96
C ASP A 271 -6.19 18.68 8.30
N ASP A 272 -6.80 18.04 9.28
CA ASP A 272 -7.02 18.59 10.64
C ASP A 272 -6.29 17.81 11.74
N GLY A 273 -5.50 16.80 11.35
CA GLY A 273 -4.68 15.97 12.23
C GLY A 273 -5.47 14.99 13.11
N SER A 274 -6.78 14.81 12.92
CA SER A 274 -7.64 14.00 13.80
C SER A 274 -8.14 12.68 13.19
N GLU A 275 -8.01 12.50 11.88
CA GLU A 275 -8.56 11.36 11.14
C GLU A 275 -7.54 10.79 10.13
N TYR A 276 -7.68 9.50 9.84
CA TYR A 276 -6.93 8.79 8.79
C TYR A 276 -7.86 8.45 7.63
N CYS A 277 -7.29 8.12 6.47
CA CYS A 277 -8.06 7.59 5.34
C CYS A 277 -8.88 6.36 5.77
N PRO A 278 -10.22 6.38 5.65
CA PRO A 278 -11.05 5.25 6.01
C PRO A 278 -10.82 4.09 5.04
N VAL A 279 -10.87 2.85 5.55
CA VAL A 279 -10.65 1.64 4.73
C VAL A 279 -11.63 1.49 3.54
N GLY A 280 -12.78 2.17 3.56
CA GLY A 280 -13.76 2.19 2.45
C GLY A 280 -13.71 3.45 1.58
N GLY A 281 -12.78 4.35 1.84
CA GLY A 281 -12.59 5.61 1.14
C GLY A 281 -11.80 5.49 -0.15
N ARG A 282 -11.24 6.62 -0.61
CA ARG A 282 -10.26 6.62 -1.70
C ARG A 282 -8.93 6.06 -1.18
N HIS A 283 -8.32 5.19 -1.98
CA HIS A 283 -7.02 4.61 -1.69
C HIS A 283 -6.02 4.98 -2.79
N HIS A 284 -4.76 5.01 -2.41
CA HIS A 284 -3.71 5.47 -3.29
C HIS A 284 -3.23 4.34 -4.20
N PHE A 285 -3.40 4.58 -5.48
CA PHE A 285 -2.88 3.78 -6.58
C PHE A 285 -2.27 4.73 -7.60
N ASP A 286 -1.29 4.24 -8.36
CA ASP A 286 -0.68 4.97 -9.48
C ASP A 286 0.09 6.23 -9.05
N PHE A 287 1.19 5.99 -8.33
CA PHE A 287 2.24 6.97 -8.05
C PHE A 287 3.21 7.08 -9.22
N ASP A 288 4.14 8.02 -9.16
CA ASP A 288 5.07 8.30 -10.26
C ASP A 288 5.89 7.09 -10.73
N TYR A 289 6.10 6.06 -9.89
CA TYR A 289 6.75 4.81 -10.31
C TYR A 289 5.94 3.98 -11.31
N TRP A 290 4.61 4.14 -11.37
CA TRP A 290 3.69 3.32 -12.19
C TRP A 290 3.63 3.77 -13.65
N ASN A 291 3.94 5.04 -13.92
CA ASN A 291 4.08 5.61 -15.26
C ASN A 291 5.52 6.07 -15.41
N ALA A 292 6.33 5.37 -16.22
CA ALA A 292 7.76 5.59 -16.35
C ALA A 292 8.11 7.10 -16.41
N ALA A 293 8.47 7.64 -15.25
CA ALA A 293 8.99 8.98 -15.01
C ALA A 293 8.23 10.15 -15.67
N GLY A 294 6.89 10.21 -15.59
CA GLY A 294 6.17 11.43 -16.00
C GLY A 294 6.48 11.92 -17.43
N ILE A 295 6.94 11.03 -18.33
CA ILE A 295 7.28 11.42 -19.70
C ILE A 295 5.97 11.69 -20.43
N VAL A 296 5.57 12.95 -20.49
CA VAL A 296 4.43 13.44 -21.27
C VAL A 296 4.45 12.81 -22.66
N GLY A 297 3.41 12.03 -22.96
CA GLY A 297 3.21 11.45 -24.29
C GLY A 297 3.99 10.17 -24.60
N SER A 298 4.75 9.58 -23.66
CA SER A 298 5.38 8.26 -23.86
C SER A 298 4.37 7.12 -23.89
N ASN A 299 3.19 7.32 -23.28
CA ASN A 299 2.08 6.36 -23.30
C ASN A 299 2.42 4.99 -22.66
N CYS A 300 3.36 5.01 -21.71
CA CYS A 300 3.98 3.87 -21.06
C CYS A 300 3.44 3.58 -19.64
N ASP A 301 3.34 2.30 -19.30
CA ASP A 301 3.04 1.75 -17.96
C ASP A 301 3.69 0.36 -17.85
N ILE A 302 3.45 -0.36 -16.75
CA ILE A 302 4.00 -1.71 -16.52
C ILE A 302 3.56 -2.77 -17.55
N PHE A 303 2.55 -2.49 -18.37
CA PHE A 303 2.03 -3.42 -19.39
C PHE A 303 2.61 -3.17 -20.77
N SER A 304 2.85 -1.90 -21.11
CA SER A 304 3.36 -1.50 -22.43
C SER A 304 4.86 -1.30 -22.46
N CYS A 305 5.44 -0.81 -21.37
CA CYS A 305 6.84 -0.47 -21.25
C CYS A 305 7.39 -1.03 -19.91
N PRO A 306 7.21 -2.34 -19.64
CA PRO A 306 7.63 -2.95 -18.37
C PRO A 306 9.11 -2.69 -18.07
N ASN A 307 9.96 -2.68 -19.09
CA ASN A 307 11.39 -2.42 -18.93
C ASN A 307 11.66 -1.03 -18.35
N ASP A 308 10.91 0.00 -18.74
CA ASP A 308 11.13 1.34 -18.23
C ASP A 308 10.69 1.46 -16.75
N ILE A 309 9.64 0.72 -16.37
CA ILE A 309 9.12 0.68 -15.00
C ILE A 309 10.04 -0.09 -14.04
N TYR A 310 10.42 -1.31 -14.43
CA TYR A 310 11.26 -2.20 -13.62
C TYR A 310 12.71 -1.69 -13.46
N ASN A 311 13.09 -0.67 -14.22
CA ASN A 311 14.42 -0.07 -14.18
C ASN A 311 14.38 1.43 -13.79
N SER A 312 13.28 1.92 -13.22
CA SER A 312 13.15 3.31 -12.77
C SER A 312 13.94 3.60 -11.47
N GLU A 313 14.18 4.87 -11.17
CA GLU A 313 14.85 5.31 -9.92
C GLU A 313 14.06 4.99 -8.65
N TYR A 314 12.78 4.68 -8.80
CA TYR A 314 11.90 4.27 -7.72
C TYR A 314 12.15 2.83 -7.28
N VAL A 315 12.88 2.00 -8.02
CA VAL A 315 13.08 0.58 -7.68
C VAL A 315 13.89 0.44 -6.39
N TYR A 316 13.25 -0.11 -5.35
CA TYR A 316 13.87 -0.48 -4.08
C TYR A 316 14.43 -1.91 -4.12
N MET A 317 13.64 -2.85 -4.67
CA MET A 317 14.07 -4.24 -4.90
C MET A 317 13.85 -4.60 -6.36
N GLN A 318 14.91 -5.07 -7.01
CA GLN A 318 14.88 -5.51 -8.41
C GLN A 318 13.92 -6.69 -8.62
N LYS A 319 13.47 -6.85 -9.86
CA LYS A 319 12.56 -7.94 -10.23
C LYS A 319 13.27 -9.31 -10.13
N VAL A 320 12.86 -10.14 -9.18
CA VAL A 320 13.44 -11.48 -8.91
C VAL A 320 12.39 -12.57 -9.14
N PHE A 321 12.80 -13.69 -9.75
CA PHE A 321 11.94 -14.87 -9.94
C PHE A 321 12.08 -15.86 -8.80
N TYR A 322 10.94 -16.36 -8.33
CA TYR A 322 10.82 -17.35 -7.27
C TYR A 322 10.11 -18.58 -7.85
N PRO A 323 10.83 -19.69 -8.08
CA PRO A 323 10.23 -20.89 -8.67
C PRO A 323 9.27 -21.57 -7.69
N TYR A 324 8.21 -22.17 -8.20
CA TYR A 324 7.31 -22.99 -7.41
C TYR A 324 7.96 -24.35 -7.08
N SER A 325 8.05 -24.69 -5.80
CA SER A 325 8.47 -26.02 -5.32
C SER A 325 7.48 -26.69 -4.39
N ASN A 326 6.68 -25.91 -3.67
CA ASN A 326 5.74 -26.36 -2.65
C ASN A 326 4.69 -25.26 -2.41
N PRO A 327 3.54 -25.60 -1.81
CA PRO A 327 2.61 -24.61 -1.29
C PRO A 327 3.34 -23.46 -0.57
N THR A 328 3.09 -22.22 -1.00
CA THR A 328 3.90 -21.05 -0.65
C THR A 328 3.04 -19.94 -0.04
N VAL A 329 3.50 -19.34 1.05
CA VAL A 329 2.94 -18.12 1.65
C VAL A 329 3.87 -16.94 1.38
N ILE A 330 3.34 -15.88 0.78
CA ILE A 330 4.01 -14.62 0.47
C ILE A 330 3.47 -13.55 1.40
N TYR A 331 4.34 -12.97 2.23
CA TYR A 331 3.99 -11.89 3.14
C TYR A 331 4.60 -10.58 2.67
N VAL A 332 3.76 -9.57 2.41
CA VAL A 332 4.20 -8.20 2.18
C VAL A 332 4.04 -7.43 3.50
N LYS A 333 5.16 -7.23 4.18
CA LYS A 333 5.24 -6.61 5.51
C LYS A 333 5.35 -5.09 5.35
N GLY A 334 4.48 -4.34 6.01
CA GLY A 334 4.58 -2.88 6.04
C GLY A 334 4.27 -2.18 4.71
N GLY A 335 3.52 -2.82 3.80
CA GLY A 335 3.24 -2.23 2.49
C GLY A 335 2.05 -2.81 1.75
N GLN A 336 1.69 -2.12 0.67
CA GLN A 336 0.68 -2.57 -0.29
C GLN A 336 1.30 -3.51 -1.33
N VAL A 337 0.45 -4.26 -2.04
CA VAL A 337 0.90 -5.17 -3.10
C VAL A 337 0.07 -5.08 -4.38
N LEU A 338 0.73 -5.16 -5.52
CA LEU A 338 0.15 -5.24 -6.86
C LEU A 338 0.20 -6.69 -7.33
N VAL A 339 -0.88 -7.23 -7.89
CA VAL A 339 -0.98 -8.65 -8.25
C VAL A 339 -1.56 -8.85 -9.66
N ARG A 340 -0.95 -9.77 -10.42
CA ARG A 340 -1.40 -10.23 -11.75
C ARG A 340 -0.75 -11.57 -12.14
N GLY A 341 -1.22 -12.15 -13.25
CA GLY A 341 -0.47 -13.16 -14.00
C GLY A 341 -1.16 -14.52 -14.04
N ILE A 342 -0.39 -15.56 -14.36
CA ILE A 342 -0.87 -16.94 -14.45
C ILE A 342 -0.34 -17.72 -13.26
N VAL A 343 -1.21 -18.26 -12.41
CA VAL A 343 -0.85 -19.00 -11.20
C VAL A 343 -0.69 -20.48 -11.55
N GLY A 344 0.54 -20.98 -11.49
CA GLY A 344 0.83 -22.41 -11.45
C GLY A 344 1.34 -22.80 -10.06
N GLY A 345 0.56 -23.58 -9.32
CA GLY A 345 0.83 -23.98 -7.93
C GLY A 345 -0.13 -23.38 -6.90
N LYS A 346 0.21 -23.56 -5.63
CA LYS A 346 -0.61 -23.17 -4.47
C LYS A 346 0.05 -22.02 -3.71
N TYR A 347 -0.63 -20.88 -3.64
CA TYR A 347 -0.10 -19.64 -3.07
C TYR A 347 -1.10 -18.95 -2.14
N THR A 348 -0.59 -18.27 -1.10
CA THR A 348 -1.34 -17.28 -0.34
C THR A 348 -0.52 -16.00 -0.24
N ILE A 349 -1.09 -14.86 -0.63
CA ILE A 349 -0.53 -13.53 -0.38
C ILE A 349 -1.22 -12.94 0.85
N VAL A 350 -0.46 -12.44 1.80
CA VAL A 350 -0.97 -11.72 2.98
C VAL A 350 -0.25 -10.39 3.13
N THR A 351 -0.98 -9.34 3.52
CA THR A 351 -0.40 -8.04 3.90
C THR A 351 -0.63 -7.78 5.39
N ASP A 352 0.07 -6.78 5.93
CA ASP A 352 -0.35 -6.13 7.17
C ASP A 352 -1.70 -5.45 7.04
N ASP A 353 -2.30 -5.12 8.18
CA ASP A 353 -3.60 -4.42 8.24
C ASP A 353 -3.45 -3.04 7.62
N TYR A 354 -2.45 -2.31 8.07
CA TYR A 354 -2.05 -0.99 7.61
C TYR A 354 -0.59 -0.72 7.99
N THR A 355 -0.04 0.35 7.45
CA THR A 355 1.29 0.88 7.75
C THR A 355 1.18 2.36 8.02
N GLU A 356 1.78 2.80 9.11
CA GLU A 356 1.85 4.21 9.47
C GLU A 356 3.13 4.82 8.91
N TYR A 357 3.09 6.10 8.55
CA TYR A 357 4.24 6.82 8.01
C TYR A 357 4.19 8.30 8.40
N ARG A 358 5.35 8.90 8.59
CA ARG A 358 5.49 10.35 8.75
C ARG A 358 5.25 11.02 7.40
N ARG A 359 4.37 12.01 7.34
CA ARG A 359 4.16 12.75 6.09
C ARG A 359 5.46 13.40 5.65
N HIS A 360 5.69 13.35 4.36
CA HIS A 360 6.95 13.77 3.80
C HIS A 360 7.12 15.30 3.84
N ASP A 361 6.02 16.06 3.85
CA ASP A 361 6.06 17.51 4.03
C ASP A 361 6.24 17.98 5.45
N ASN A 362 5.70 17.21 6.38
CA ASN A 362 5.76 17.51 7.76
C ASN A 362 5.93 16.19 8.50
N MET A 363 7.19 15.87 8.80
CA MET A 363 7.57 14.64 9.48
C MET A 363 6.99 14.53 10.91
N THR A 364 6.26 15.55 11.38
CA THR A 364 5.49 15.53 12.65
C THR A 364 4.08 14.96 12.51
N ILE A 365 3.55 14.89 11.29
CA ILE A 365 2.23 14.31 11.04
C ILE A 365 2.44 12.85 10.68
N VAL A 366 1.76 11.94 11.40
CA VAL A 366 1.71 10.52 11.05
C VAL A 366 0.38 10.25 10.37
N ASP A 367 0.43 9.58 9.23
CA ASP A 367 -0.74 9.10 8.51
C ASP A 367 -0.63 7.59 8.27
N ARG A 368 -1.64 7.00 7.64
CA ARG A 368 -1.81 5.57 7.48
C ARG A 368 -2.16 5.21 6.05
N VAL A 369 -1.44 4.21 5.53
CA VAL A 369 -1.85 3.48 4.33
C VAL A 369 -2.38 2.10 4.72
N TRP A 370 -3.51 1.70 4.16
CA TRP A 370 -4.03 0.34 4.37
C TRP A 370 -3.21 -0.67 3.57
N GLY A 371 -3.01 -1.88 4.12
CA GLY A 371 -2.40 -2.99 3.40
C GLY A 371 -3.36 -3.55 2.36
N ASN A 372 -3.47 -2.87 1.22
CA ASN A 372 -4.33 -3.26 0.11
C ASN A 372 -3.62 -4.23 -0.83
N ILE A 373 -4.40 -5.11 -1.45
CA ILE A 373 -4.00 -5.91 -2.61
C ILE A 373 -4.66 -5.32 -3.85
N TRP A 374 -3.87 -4.85 -4.80
CA TRP A 374 -4.33 -4.23 -6.04
C TRP A 374 -4.25 -5.24 -7.20
N LEU A 375 -5.39 -5.56 -7.80
CA LEU A 375 -5.44 -6.42 -8.99
C LEU A 375 -5.27 -5.55 -10.22
N ILE A 376 -4.12 -5.68 -10.87
CA ILE A 376 -3.71 -4.77 -11.95
C ILE A 376 -3.95 -5.34 -13.35
N ASN A 377 -4.20 -6.65 -13.45
CA ASN A 377 -4.58 -7.38 -14.65
C ASN A 377 -5.23 -8.71 -14.23
N ASP A 378 -5.64 -9.52 -15.21
CA ASP A 378 -6.10 -10.90 -15.01
C ASP A 378 -5.18 -11.71 -14.08
N ILE A 379 -5.81 -12.55 -13.26
CA ILE A 379 -5.20 -13.58 -12.43
C ILE A 379 -5.90 -14.89 -12.78
N LEU A 380 -5.19 -15.79 -13.43
CA LEU A 380 -5.76 -17.04 -13.93
C LEU A 380 -4.95 -18.23 -13.43
N TYR A 381 -5.60 -19.33 -13.10
CA TYR A 381 -4.89 -20.60 -12.94
C TYR A 381 -4.37 -21.08 -14.29
N ALA A 382 -3.22 -21.75 -14.30
CA ALA A 382 -2.54 -22.17 -15.52
C ALA A 382 -3.38 -23.09 -16.42
N ASP A 383 -4.30 -23.86 -15.81
CA ASP A 383 -5.20 -24.82 -16.44
C ASP A 383 -6.63 -24.30 -16.62
N SER A 384 -6.93 -23.05 -16.22
CA SER A 384 -8.25 -22.46 -16.42
C SER A 384 -8.56 -22.27 -17.91
N TYR A 385 -9.85 -22.36 -18.24
CA TYR A 385 -10.35 -22.02 -19.58
C TYR A 385 -10.09 -20.54 -19.90
N THR A 386 -10.08 -20.19 -21.19
CA THR A 386 -9.79 -18.81 -21.65
C THR A 386 -10.77 -17.75 -21.15
N ASN A 387 -11.97 -18.15 -20.73
CA ASN A 387 -12.98 -17.29 -20.10
C ASN A 387 -12.78 -17.12 -18.58
N GLY A 388 -11.72 -17.72 -18.02
CA GLY A 388 -11.40 -17.72 -16.60
C GLY A 388 -12.10 -18.81 -15.79
N GLN A 389 -12.90 -19.69 -16.41
CA GLN A 389 -13.53 -20.80 -15.72
C GLN A 389 -12.47 -21.78 -15.21
N VAL A 390 -12.57 -22.12 -13.92
CA VAL A 390 -11.75 -23.15 -13.29
C VAL A 390 -12.36 -24.52 -13.58
N ILE A 391 -11.52 -25.54 -13.75
CA ILE A 391 -11.95 -26.92 -13.96
C ILE A 391 -12.69 -27.40 -12.70
N HIS A 392 -13.91 -27.90 -12.86
CA HIS A 392 -14.72 -28.38 -11.74
C HIS A 392 -14.07 -29.63 -11.11
N PRO A 393 -14.16 -29.84 -9.77
CA PRO A 393 -13.62 -31.06 -9.14
C PRO A 393 -14.09 -32.37 -9.79
N GLU A 394 -15.34 -32.44 -10.25
CA GLU A 394 -15.90 -33.61 -10.94
C GLU A 394 -15.26 -33.86 -12.32
N ASP A 395 -14.71 -32.83 -12.96
CA ASP A 395 -14.01 -32.90 -14.24
C ASP A 395 -12.48 -33.08 -14.06
N GLY A 396 -12.04 -33.46 -12.86
CA GLY A 396 -10.63 -33.65 -12.49
C GLY A 396 -10.02 -32.50 -11.68
N GLY A 397 -10.74 -31.39 -11.49
CA GLY A 397 -10.34 -30.27 -10.66
C GLY A 397 -9.10 -29.52 -11.13
N THR A 398 -8.59 -28.64 -10.26
CA THR A 398 -7.31 -27.94 -10.46
C THR A 398 -6.39 -28.12 -9.25
N GLU A 399 -5.10 -28.23 -9.52
CA GLU A 399 -4.06 -28.18 -8.47
C GLU A 399 -3.59 -26.75 -8.16
N ASN A 400 -4.05 -25.77 -8.92
CA ASN A 400 -3.67 -24.38 -8.74
C ASN A 400 -4.63 -23.70 -7.76
N VAL A 401 -4.10 -22.96 -6.79
CA VAL A 401 -4.93 -22.17 -5.88
C VAL A 401 -4.23 -20.90 -5.45
N LEU A 402 -4.96 -19.78 -5.43
CA LEU A 402 -4.47 -18.51 -4.91
C LEU A 402 -5.38 -17.99 -3.80
N GLY A 403 -4.79 -17.69 -2.64
CA GLY A 403 -5.40 -16.93 -1.56
C GLY A 403 -4.89 -15.49 -1.56
N LEU A 404 -5.79 -14.51 -1.44
CA LEU A 404 -5.48 -13.08 -1.32
C LEU A 404 -6.05 -12.57 0.00
N ILE A 405 -5.20 -12.32 0.99
CA ILE A 405 -5.58 -11.85 2.33
C ILE A 405 -5.07 -10.42 2.52
N ALA A 406 -5.94 -9.45 2.22
CA ALA A 406 -5.65 -8.03 2.39
C ALA A 406 -6.03 -7.56 3.79
N GLY A 407 -5.14 -6.79 4.40
CA GLY A 407 -5.44 -5.98 5.58
C GLY A 407 -6.57 -5.00 5.32
N GLY A 408 -6.39 -4.17 4.31
CA GLY A 408 -7.42 -3.25 3.84
C GLY A 408 -8.41 -3.93 2.90
N SER A 409 -8.36 -3.51 1.64
CA SER A 409 -9.23 -3.95 0.57
C SER A 409 -8.46 -4.75 -0.49
N VAL A 410 -9.19 -5.60 -1.21
CA VAL A 410 -8.72 -6.10 -2.51
C VAL A 410 -9.37 -5.22 -3.59
N ILE A 411 -8.55 -4.55 -4.40
CA ILE A 411 -9.02 -3.46 -5.26
C ILE A 411 -8.68 -3.79 -6.71
N ILE A 412 -9.69 -3.83 -7.58
CA ILE A 412 -9.45 -3.87 -9.03
C ILE A 412 -8.99 -2.49 -9.49
N ALA A 413 -7.73 -2.39 -9.86
CA ALA A 413 -7.11 -1.14 -10.25
C ALA A 413 -7.63 -0.64 -11.60
N ASN A 414 -7.63 0.69 -11.78
CA ASN A 414 -7.96 1.36 -13.04
C ASN A 414 -6.78 1.29 -14.01
N THR A 415 -6.55 0.12 -14.60
CA THR A 415 -5.47 -0.11 -15.57
C THR A 415 -6.03 -0.34 -16.97
N ARG A 416 -5.21 -0.14 -17.99
CA ARG A 416 -5.61 -0.38 -19.39
C ARG A 416 -6.11 -1.82 -19.64
N PRO A 417 -5.44 -2.89 -19.15
CA PRO A 417 -5.97 -4.25 -19.30
C PRO A 417 -7.34 -4.43 -18.65
N ASN A 418 -7.55 -3.81 -17.48
CA ASN A 418 -8.83 -3.85 -16.75
C ASN A 418 -9.91 -2.93 -17.36
N GLY A 419 -9.74 -2.43 -18.58
CA GLY A 419 -10.78 -1.64 -19.26
C GLY A 419 -10.94 -0.20 -18.79
N ALA A 420 -9.86 0.42 -18.29
CA ALA A 420 -9.81 1.85 -18.01
C ALA A 420 -10.43 2.72 -19.12
N ARG A 421 -10.98 3.87 -18.71
CA ARG A 421 -11.63 4.86 -19.58
C ARG A 421 -12.84 4.33 -20.33
N GLY A 422 -13.69 3.56 -19.65
CA GLY A 422 -14.92 3.03 -20.22
C GLY A 422 -14.69 2.03 -21.36
N GLN A 423 -13.80 1.05 -21.17
CA GLN A 423 -13.41 0.04 -22.18
C GLN A 423 -12.71 0.59 -23.43
N ALA A 424 -12.06 1.75 -23.34
CA ALA A 424 -11.30 2.30 -24.48
C ALA A 424 -10.06 1.45 -24.86
N TYR A 425 -9.58 0.58 -23.96
CA TYR A 425 -8.37 -0.22 -24.13
C TYR A 425 -8.65 -1.71 -24.03
N GLY A 426 -8.69 -2.24 -22.80
CA GLY A 426 -9.17 -3.57 -22.50
C GLY A 426 -10.64 -3.55 -22.14
N SER A 427 -11.10 -4.70 -21.66
CA SER A 427 -12.36 -4.84 -20.99
C SER A 427 -12.24 -5.98 -20.01
N ASP A 428 -13.11 -5.93 -19.00
CA ASP A 428 -13.30 -7.04 -18.08
C ASP A 428 -12.05 -7.30 -17.22
N ILE A 429 -12.19 -8.22 -16.28
CA ILE A 429 -11.06 -8.81 -15.56
C ILE A 429 -11.46 -10.23 -15.15
N LYS A 430 -10.54 -11.17 -15.30
CA LYS A 430 -10.71 -12.56 -14.90
C LYS A 430 -9.87 -12.86 -13.67
N ILE A 431 -10.49 -13.48 -12.67
CA ILE A 431 -9.89 -13.69 -11.36
C ILE A 431 -10.16 -15.12 -10.91
N ASN A 432 -9.09 -15.89 -10.70
CA ASN A 432 -9.09 -17.17 -10.01
C ASN A 432 -8.40 -17.00 -8.66
N ALA A 433 -9.18 -16.81 -7.59
CA ALA A 433 -8.66 -16.61 -6.25
C ALA A 433 -9.72 -16.75 -5.15
N ALA A 434 -9.30 -17.23 -3.97
CA ALA A 434 -10.01 -16.98 -2.72
C ALA A 434 -9.59 -15.61 -2.16
N ILE A 435 -10.54 -14.71 -2.01
CA ILE A 435 -10.31 -13.31 -1.61
C ILE A 435 -10.81 -13.10 -0.17
N MET A 436 -9.97 -12.49 0.66
CA MET A 436 -10.28 -12.02 1.99
C MET A 436 -9.83 -10.56 2.15
N ALA A 437 -10.78 -9.66 2.40
CA ALA A 437 -10.52 -8.27 2.78
C ALA A 437 -10.88 -8.08 4.26
N MET A 438 -9.87 -8.05 5.13
CA MET A 438 -10.05 -8.15 6.59
C MET A 438 -10.79 -6.96 7.19
N TYR A 439 -10.44 -5.74 6.79
CA TYR A 439 -11.12 -4.53 7.27
C TYR A 439 -11.92 -3.81 6.16
N GLY A 440 -11.54 -4.02 4.91
CA GLY A 440 -12.13 -3.39 3.74
C GLY A 440 -13.13 -4.27 2.99
N GLY A 441 -13.10 -4.13 1.67
CA GLY A 441 -13.95 -4.90 0.76
C GLY A 441 -13.23 -5.32 -0.52
N PHE A 442 -13.87 -6.17 -1.30
CA PHE A 442 -13.47 -6.39 -2.69
C PHE A 442 -14.13 -5.31 -3.56
N ILE A 443 -13.37 -4.30 -4.00
CA ILE A 443 -13.89 -3.06 -4.63
C ILE A 443 -13.28 -2.79 -5.99
N SER A 444 -13.96 -1.97 -6.79
CA SER A 444 -13.37 -1.36 -7.99
C SER A 444 -12.75 -0.01 -7.67
N HIS A 445 -11.67 0.36 -8.35
CA HIS A 445 -11.04 1.68 -8.23
C HIS A 445 -11.89 2.75 -8.96
N TYR A 446 -13.05 3.14 -8.39
CA TYR A 446 -14.00 4.05 -9.03
C TYR A 446 -13.67 5.54 -8.87
N TRP A 447 -12.82 5.94 -7.92
CA TRP A 447 -12.49 7.34 -7.69
C TRP A 447 -11.53 7.94 -8.72
N GLN A 448 -10.68 7.12 -9.33
CA GLN A 448 -9.94 7.48 -10.53
C GLN A 448 -10.78 7.10 -11.76
N ASN A 449 -11.54 8.05 -12.32
CA ASN A 449 -12.46 7.84 -13.45
C ASN A 449 -12.36 8.94 -14.51
N ASN A 450 -12.99 8.74 -15.67
CA ASN A 450 -12.94 9.70 -16.80
C ASN A 450 -14.27 10.39 -17.13
N LEU A 451 -15.17 10.51 -16.16
CA LEU A 451 -16.45 11.20 -16.35
C LEU A 451 -16.29 12.71 -16.54
N THR A 452 -17.15 13.35 -17.33
CA THR A 452 -17.19 14.82 -17.46
C THR A 452 -17.64 15.53 -16.18
N ALA A 453 -18.38 14.84 -15.32
CA ALA A 453 -18.85 15.30 -14.00
C ALA A 453 -18.58 14.17 -13.00
N TYR A 454 -18.34 14.46 -11.73
CA TYR A 454 -18.02 13.46 -10.70
C TYR A 454 -16.60 12.86 -10.83
N HIS A 455 -15.63 13.65 -11.28
CA HIS A 455 -14.26 13.20 -11.49
C HIS A 455 -13.24 13.94 -10.61
N ASP A 456 -13.58 15.13 -10.12
CA ASP A 456 -12.68 15.96 -9.32
C ASP A 456 -13.03 15.89 -7.82
N TRP A 457 -12.04 16.13 -6.97
CA TRP A 457 -12.26 16.21 -5.52
C TRP A 457 -13.14 17.43 -5.17
N ASN A 458 -13.08 18.50 -5.97
CA ASN A 458 -13.77 19.76 -5.70
C ASN A 458 -15.06 19.98 -6.51
N ASP A 459 -15.67 18.92 -7.03
CA ASP A 459 -16.93 18.96 -7.79
C ASP A 459 -18.15 19.51 -6.98
N ASN A 460 -17.95 19.96 -5.74
CA ASN A 460 -18.96 20.54 -4.84
C ASN A 460 -20.18 19.64 -4.63
N LEU A 461 -19.93 18.34 -4.51
CA LEU A 461 -20.95 17.33 -4.36
C LEU A 461 -21.42 17.23 -2.92
N ALA A 462 -22.73 17.03 -2.72
CA ALA A 462 -23.32 16.80 -1.40
C ALA A 462 -22.80 15.52 -0.70
N TYR A 463 -22.06 14.68 -1.42
CA TYR A 463 -21.53 13.41 -0.95
C TYR A 463 -20.05 13.48 -0.52
N GLY A 464 -19.44 14.67 -0.51
CA GLY A 464 -18.02 14.85 -0.18
C GLY A 464 -17.08 14.51 -1.34
N TYR A 465 -15.84 14.14 -1.00
CA TYR A 465 -14.76 13.87 -1.95
C TYR A 465 -14.84 12.44 -2.51
N ILE A 466 -15.53 12.27 -3.63
CA ILE A 466 -15.79 10.92 -4.18
C ILE A 466 -14.81 10.46 -5.26
N ALA A 467 -14.03 11.40 -5.83
CA ALA A 467 -13.13 11.19 -6.96
C ALA A 467 -11.82 11.95 -6.74
N ASP A 468 -10.73 11.54 -7.39
CA ASP A 468 -9.38 12.04 -7.11
C ASP A 468 -8.82 13.01 -8.14
N GLY A 469 -9.60 13.42 -9.16
CA GLY A 469 -9.16 14.38 -10.18
C GLY A 469 -8.07 13.87 -11.13
N ARG A 470 -7.61 12.61 -11.00
CA ARG A 470 -6.47 12.08 -11.76
C ARG A 470 -6.89 11.16 -12.91
N GLY A 471 -8.12 10.66 -12.95
CA GLY A 471 -8.51 9.65 -13.94
C GLY A 471 -8.47 10.09 -15.40
N GLY A 472 -8.66 11.38 -15.69
CA GLY A 472 -8.48 11.95 -17.04
C GLY A 472 -7.01 12.19 -17.42
N HIS A 473 -6.11 12.04 -16.45
CA HIS A 473 -4.66 12.18 -16.57
C HIS A 473 -3.94 10.84 -16.55
N ARG A 474 -4.68 9.73 -16.51
CA ARG A 474 -4.14 8.37 -16.50
C ARG A 474 -4.72 7.57 -17.65
N ASN A 475 -4.01 6.49 -18.02
CA ASN A 475 -4.42 5.58 -19.09
C ASN A 475 -4.78 6.32 -20.40
N TYR A 476 -4.05 7.27 -20.97
CA TYR A 476 -2.64 7.61 -20.96
C TYR A 476 -2.26 8.75 -20.02
N TYR A 477 -0.99 8.77 -19.59
CA TYR A 477 -0.47 9.80 -18.69
C TYR A 477 -0.54 11.20 -19.32
N ARG A 478 -1.03 12.17 -18.54
CA ARG A 478 -1.01 13.62 -18.83
C ARG A 478 -0.58 14.34 -17.55
N THR A 479 0.34 15.29 -17.68
CA THR A 479 0.76 16.14 -16.54
C THR A 479 -0.41 16.93 -15.96
N GLU A 480 -0.25 17.40 -14.72
CA GLU A 480 -1.22 18.29 -14.06
C GLU A 480 -1.43 19.61 -14.84
N ASN A 481 -0.38 20.10 -15.52
CA ASN A 481 -0.42 21.31 -16.34
C ASN A 481 -1.25 21.22 -17.63
N GLN A 482 -1.72 20.02 -18.00
CA GLN A 482 -2.58 19.81 -19.15
C GLN A 482 -3.99 19.50 -18.68
N ASN A 483 -5.02 19.98 -19.38
CA ASN A 483 -6.38 19.52 -19.09
C ASN A 483 -6.47 17.99 -19.22
N GLY A 484 -6.99 17.34 -18.18
CA GLY A 484 -7.37 15.94 -18.21
C GLY A 484 -8.44 15.65 -19.25
N LEU A 485 -8.46 14.41 -19.76
CA LEU A 485 -9.41 13.98 -20.78
C LEU A 485 -10.64 13.31 -20.14
N TYR A 486 -11.54 14.17 -19.68
CA TYR A 486 -12.84 13.84 -19.11
C TYR A 486 -13.94 13.98 -20.15
N ASN A 487 -14.07 13.00 -21.03
CA ASN A 487 -14.94 13.07 -22.21
C ASN A 487 -16.11 12.09 -22.19
N ASN A 488 -16.23 11.28 -21.14
CA ASN A 488 -17.26 10.25 -21.07
C ASN A 488 -18.42 10.67 -20.16
N THR A 489 -19.61 10.16 -20.48
CA THR A 489 -20.80 10.27 -19.62
C THR A 489 -20.96 9.06 -18.68
N ASN A 490 -20.12 8.03 -18.83
CA ASN A 490 -19.99 6.85 -17.97
C ASN A 490 -18.56 6.27 -18.06
N ASP A 491 -18.11 5.51 -17.06
CA ASP A 491 -16.81 4.82 -17.05
C ASP A 491 -17.03 3.35 -16.71
N LYS A 492 -17.82 2.68 -17.56
CA LYS A 492 -18.08 1.24 -17.46
C LYS A 492 -16.93 0.46 -18.07
N ARG A 493 -16.25 -0.36 -17.27
CA ARG A 493 -14.98 -1.03 -17.61
C ARG A 493 -15.14 -2.50 -18.01
N GLY A 494 -16.37 -3.01 -18.00
CA GLY A 494 -16.71 -4.38 -18.39
C GLY A 494 -17.31 -5.18 -17.24
N VAL A 495 -16.95 -6.45 -17.17
CA VAL A 495 -17.45 -7.46 -16.23
C VAL A 495 -16.29 -8.06 -15.43
N VAL A 496 -16.48 -8.24 -14.13
CA VAL A 496 -15.57 -9.04 -13.31
C VAL A 496 -15.99 -10.51 -13.39
N HIS A 497 -15.16 -11.32 -14.04
CA HIS A 497 -15.30 -12.77 -14.13
C HIS A 497 -14.51 -13.41 -12.99
N LEU A 498 -15.16 -13.67 -11.86
CA LEU A 498 -14.51 -14.29 -10.70
C LEU A 498 -14.92 -15.75 -10.60
N TRP A 499 -13.94 -16.64 -10.52
CA TRP A 499 -14.10 -18.02 -10.09
C TRP A 499 -13.28 -18.21 -8.82
N GLY A 500 -13.95 -18.28 -7.68
CA GLY A 500 -13.26 -18.19 -6.41
C GLY A 500 -14.18 -18.03 -5.22
N SER A 501 -13.72 -17.32 -4.19
CA SER A 501 -14.55 -16.92 -3.06
C SER A 501 -14.23 -15.49 -2.64
N ILE A 502 -15.18 -14.82 -1.98
CA ILE A 502 -14.98 -13.47 -1.44
C ILE A 502 -15.48 -13.45 0.01
N VAL A 503 -14.60 -13.04 0.92
CA VAL A 503 -14.90 -12.75 2.32
C VAL A 503 -14.46 -11.31 2.59
N GLN A 504 -15.33 -10.50 3.19
CA GLN A 504 -15.08 -9.07 3.37
C GLN A 504 -15.85 -8.52 4.57
N GLN A 505 -15.25 -7.58 5.30
CA GLN A 505 -15.90 -6.88 6.41
C GLN A 505 -16.94 -5.88 5.89
N LYS A 506 -16.61 -5.18 4.81
CA LYS A 506 -17.50 -4.20 4.16
C LYS A 506 -17.87 -4.69 2.78
N ARG A 507 -19.15 -4.55 2.42
CA ARG A 507 -19.61 -4.86 1.06
C ARG A 507 -18.92 -3.93 0.06
N GLY A 508 -18.09 -4.50 -0.81
CA GLY A 508 -17.42 -3.73 -1.83
C GLY A 508 -18.29 -3.39 -3.05
N TYR A 509 -18.15 -2.15 -3.53
CA TYR A 509 -18.83 -1.65 -4.73
C TYR A 509 -18.01 -1.93 -6.00
N MET A 510 -18.60 -2.72 -6.91
CA MET A 510 -18.04 -2.93 -8.25
C MET A 510 -18.53 -1.91 -9.27
N LEU A 511 -19.76 -1.43 -9.13
CA LEU A 511 -20.35 -0.41 -9.99
C LEU A 511 -20.97 0.67 -9.11
N ARG A 512 -20.61 1.93 -9.38
CA ARG A 512 -21.21 3.12 -8.75
C ARG A 512 -22.02 3.85 -9.81
N ASN A 513 -23.31 4.02 -9.60
CA ASN A 513 -24.23 4.55 -10.60
C ASN A 513 -25.41 5.33 -9.98
N PHE A 514 -26.33 5.81 -10.81
CA PHE A 514 -27.58 6.44 -10.38
C PHE A 514 -28.60 5.42 -9.84
N PRO A 515 -29.27 5.70 -8.69
CA PRO A 515 -29.00 6.77 -7.74
C PRO A 515 -27.77 6.49 -6.88
N GLY A 516 -26.94 7.50 -6.68
CA GLY A 516 -25.69 7.37 -5.94
C GLY A 516 -24.78 8.59 -6.16
N PRO A 517 -23.60 8.59 -5.53
CA PRO A 517 -22.66 9.70 -5.65
C PRO A 517 -22.15 9.89 -7.07
N TYR A 518 -22.08 8.79 -7.84
CA TYR A 518 -21.84 8.80 -9.28
C TYR A 518 -23.18 8.76 -10.00
N ASN A 519 -23.80 9.93 -10.16
CA ASN A 519 -25.14 10.07 -10.71
C ASN A 519 -25.16 9.98 -12.25
N VAL A 520 -24.67 8.86 -12.78
CA VAL A 520 -24.63 8.55 -14.21
C VAL A 520 -25.04 7.10 -14.44
N SER A 521 -25.46 6.80 -15.67
CA SER A 521 -25.82 5.45 -16.11
C SER A 521 -25.02 5.08 -17.37
N PRO A 522 -24.44 3.88 -17.48
CA PRO A 522 -24.50 2.76 -16.52
C PRO A 522 -23.70 2.93 -15.22
N GLY A 523 -22.78 3.89 -15.12
CA GLY A 523 -21.98 4.14 -13.90
C GLY A 523 -20.47 4.16 -14.11
N VAL A 524 -19.73 3.97 -13.02
CA VAL A 524 -18.27 3.80 -12.95
C VAL A 524 -17.94 2.44 -12.36
N GLY A 525 -17.15 1.62 -13.06
CA GLY A 525 -16.70 0.30 -12.61
C GLY A 525 -17.22 -0.86 -13.48
N TYR A 526 -17.63 -1.98 -12.89
CA TYR A 526 -17.86 -3.26 -13.57
C TYR A 526 -19.18 -3.94 -13.19
N ASP A 527 -19.75 -4.70 -14.13
CA ASP A 527 -20.75 -5.73 -13.78
C ASP A 527 -20.08 -6.92 -13.12
N LYS A 528 -20.89 -7.79 -12.51
CA LYS A 528 -20.41 -8.96 -11.75
C LYS A 528 -20.82 -10.22 -12.48
N ASN A 529 -19.85 -11.11 -12.69
CA ASN A 529 -20.09 -12.50 -13.05
C ASN A 529 -19.27 -13.39 -12.10
N TYR A 530 -19.88 -13.74 -10.97
CA TYR A 530 -19.20 -14.42 -9.88
C TYR A 530 -19.64 -15.87 -9.81
N HIS A 531 -18.66 -16.76 -9.79
CA HIS A 531 -18.81 -18.19 -9.66
C HIS A 531 -18.00 -18.65 -8.45
N TYR A 532 -18.58 -19.56 -7.66
CA TYR A 532 -17.83 -20.20 -6.60
C TYR A 532 -16.88 -21.24 -7.18
N ASP A 533 -15.61 -21.19 -6.79
CA ASP A 533 -14.65 -22.25 -7.12
C ASP A 533 -14.81 -23.42 -6.13
N TRP A 534 -15.41 -24.50 -6.62
CA TRP A 534 -15.67 -25.71 -5.83
C TRP A 534 -14.40 -26.42 -5.37
N ASN A 535 -13.26 -26.21 -6.04
CA ASN A 535 -11.98 -26.77 -5.62
C ASN A 535 -11.57 -26.25 -4.23
N LEU A 536 -11.99 -25.04 -3.84
CA LEU A 536 -11.66 -24.46 -2.53
C LEU A 536 -12.21 -25.25 -1.34
N ARG A 537 -13.18 -26.14 -1.54
CA ARG A 537 -13.68 -27.04 -0.48
C ARG A 537 -12.69 -28.14 -0.13
N PHE A 538 -11.88 -28.55 -1.09
CA PHE A 538 -10.98 -29.69 -0.98
C PHE A 538 -9.51 -29.29 -1.00
N ASN A 539 -9.22 -28.15 -1.64
CA ASN A 539 -7.88 -27.61 -1.86
C ASN A 539 -7.85 -26.11 -1.53
N PRO A 540 -8.02 -25.72 -0.24
CA PRO A 540 -7.95 -24.31 0.15
C PRO A 540 -6.54 -23.74 -0.06
N PRO A 541 -6.39 -22.41 -0.18
CA PRO A 541 -5.08 -21.80 -0.26
C PRO A 541 -4.21 -22.14 0.96
N PRO A 542 -2.88 -22.18 0.83
CA PRO A 542 -1.97 -22.49 1.94
C PRO A 542 -2.23 -21.58 3.15
N TYR A 543 -2.48 -22.17 4.31
CA TYR A 543 -2.75 -21.45 5.57
C TYR A 543 -3.94 -20.47 5.49
N TYR A 544 -4.85 -20.60 4.52
CA TYR A 544 -6.01 -19.71 4.45
C TYR A 544 -6.85 -19.81 5.74
N PRO A 545 -7.28 -18.69 6.34
CA PRO A 545 -7.98 -18.70 7.62
C PRO A 545 -9.26 -19.53 7.63
N ASP A 546 -9.39 -20.37 8.65
CA ASP A 546 -10.65 -21.02 9.00
C ASP A 546 -11.69 -20.03 9.53
N GLN A 547 -12.96 -20.33 9.31
CA GLN A 547 -14.07 -19.57 9.88
C GLN A 547 -14.32 -20.01 11.32
N VAL A 548 -14.53 -19.06 12.22
CA VAL A 548 -14.84 -19.32 13.64
C VAL A 548 -16.09 -18.56 14.08
N ASP A 549 -16.86 -19.17 14.97
CA ASP A 549 -18.04 -18.54 15.59
C ASP A 549 -17.63 -17.62 16.77
N ILE A 550 -18.60 -16.90 17.34
CA ILE A 550 -18.43 -16.03 18.51
C ILE A 550 -17.87 -16.74 19.76
N ASN A 551 -17.88 -18.08 19.79
CA ASN A 551 -17.36 -18.89 20.88
C ASN A 551 -15.98 -19.49 20.56
N ASN A 552 -15.32 -19.03 19.50
CA ASN A 552 -14.07 -19.55 18.94
C ASN A 552 -14.13 -21.03 18.51
N ASN A 553 -15.31 -21.56 18.22
CA ASN A 553 -15.41 -22.88 17.59
C ASN A 553 -15.15 -22.72 16.10
N ILE A 554 -14.34 -23.62 15.53
CA ILE A 554 -14.19 -23.72 14.08
C ILE A 554 -15.55 -24.10 13.49
N ILE A 555 -16.03 -23.28 12.57
CA ILE A 555 -17.28 -23.52 11.84
C ILE A 555 -16.98 -24.60 10.81
N LEU A 556 -17.32 -25.84 11.17
CA LEU A 556 -17.33 -26.96 10.24
C LEU A 556 -18.46 -26.74 9.23
N LYS A 557 -18.10 -26.32 8.02
CA LYS A 557 -19.01 -26.44 6.87
C LYS A 557 -18.99 -27.89 6.43
N MET A 558 -20.00 -28.66 6.85
CA MET A 558 -20.27 -29.95 6.24
C MET A 558 -20.52 -29.72 4.74
N ALA A 559 -19.62 -30.22 3.88
CA ALA A 559 -19.67 -29.96 2.44
C ALA A 559 -20.95 -30.53 1.79
N SER A 560 -21.59 -31.52 2.40
CA SER A 560 -22.96 -31.97 2.13
C SER A 560 -23.33 -33.07 3.15
N TYR A 561 -24.62 -33.32 3.33
CA TYR A 561 -25.14 -34.61 3.80
C TYR A 561 -25.89 -35.20 2.61
N GLY A 562 -25.33 -36.21 1.94
CA GLY A 562 -26.08 -36.97 0.92
C GLY A 562 -25.56 -36.98 -0.53
N GLU A 563 -24.37 -36.46 -0.86
CA GLU A 563 -23.73 -36.89 -2.11
C GLU A 563 -23.16 -38.29 -1.91
N LEU A 564 -23.93 -39.29 -2.34
CA LEU A 564 -23.38 -40.60 -2.64
C LEU A 564 -22.44 -40.42 -3.83
N ASP A 565 -21.16 -40.74 -3.65
CA ASP A 565 -20.30 -41.14 -4.76
C ASP A 565 -21.09 -42.16 -5.59
N ASN A 566 -21.55 -41.76 -6.77
CA ASN A 566 -22.03 -42.70 -7.77
C ASN A 566 -20.82 -43.39 -8.42
N ASP A 567 -20.05 -44.10 -7.59
CA ASP A 567 -19.12 -45.12 -8.04
C ASP A 567 -19.94 -46.38 -8.40
N LEU A 568 -20.27 -46.48 -9.69
CA LEU A 568 -20.52 -47.74 -10.39
C LEU A 568 -19.73 -47.82 -11.68
#